data_AF-A0A453MWZ5-F1
#
_entry.id   AF-A0A453MWZ5-F1
#
_cell.length_a   1.000
_cell.length_b   1.000
_cell.length_c   1.000
_cell.angle_alpha   90.00
_cell.angle_beta   90.00
_cell.angle_gamma   90.00
#
_symmetry.space_group_name_H-M   'P 1'
#
loop_
_entity.id
_entity.type
_entity.pdbx_description
1 polymer ?
#
loop_
_entity_poly.entity_id
_entity_poly.type
_entity_poly.pdbx_seq_one_letter_code
_entity_poly.pdbx_strand_id
1 'polypeptide(L)'
;ESRTRMIEMVSHGLATMEVTLKHSGSLFMYAGNRGGAYSKNSFGNIYTAVGIFVLGRLFREAWGREAPKMQAEFNDCLEKNRISVSMELVTAVLGDHGQRPKDDYAVITAVTEFGHGKPQFYSTPELIKFCRAWRLPTNHVWLFSTRKSATSFFVAYDALCEEGTATPVCKVLGKIADISVPGSKDHVIVQGEILEGLVARIVSRESSVQMGVLRDFRQRSLDGGDSDLGPSLREICAANRSDEKQRIKALLENAGSSLCSDHCDWFGNSGLDAQSRNADRSVVTHFLQAHPTDYATKKLQEMIRLMKKRNLPAAFKCYWNYQKIDFLSNYNLHYKMVIHVHKDSAFRRYQQEITKNQELWPLYRGFFIDVNLFKAAELSKDSNALPENINGVLNSRSSTKDGLVDEDSNLMVKLKFVTYKIRTFLIRNGLSTLFKDGLSAYRTYYLRQMEIWGTSASKQKELAKMLDEWAVYIRRECGDAQPSSSTY
;
A
#
# COMPACT_ATOMS: atom_id res chain seq x y z
N GLU A 1 -7.26 23.62 8.22
CA GLU A 1 -6.85 23.91 6.83
C GLU A 1 -7.28 22.82 5.85
N SER A 2 -6.68 21.61 5.83
CA SER A 2 -7.03 20.58 4.83
C SER A 2 -8.52 20.21 4.78
N ARG A 3 -9.18 20.08 5.95
CA ARG A 3 -10.63 19.81 6.02
C ARG A 3 -11.45 20.90 5.34
N THR A 4 -11.14 22.16 5.61
CA THR A 4 -11.79 23.33 5.03
C THR A 4 -11.63 23.35 3.51
N ARG A 5 -10.40 23.14 3.02
CA ARG A 5 -10.10 23.06 1.58
C ARG A 5 -10.88 21.94 0.89
N MET A 6 -10.96 20.74 1.49
CA MET A 6 -11.77 19.63 0.96
C MET A 6 -13.26 20.02 0.86
N ILE A 7 -13.84 20.64 1.90
CA ILE A 7 -15.24 21.08 1.89
C ILE A 7 -15.46 22.15 0.82
N GLU A 8 -14.55 23.12 0.69
CA GLU A 8 -14.63 24.20 -0.29
C GLU A 8 -14.63 23.65 -1.72
N MET A 9 -13.72 22.74 -2.05
CA MET A 9 -13.66 22.11 -3.37
C MET A 9 -14.96 21.37 -3.73
N VAL A 10 -15.51 20.61 -2.79
CA VAL A 10 -16.79 19.93 -2.96
C VAL A 10 -17.93 20.95 -3.10
N SER A 11 -17.92 22.03 -2.33
CA SER A 11 -18.97 23.06 -2.36
C SER A 11 -19.04 23.83 -3.68
N HIS A 12 -17.91 24.02 -4.36
CA HIS A 12 -17.84 24.65 -5.68
C HIS A 12 -18.06 23.65 -6.82
N GLY A 13 -18.37 22.37 -6.52
CA GLY A 13 -18.61 21.33 -7.51
C GLY A 13 -17.37 20.92 -8.31
N LEU A 14 -16.17 21.25 -7.82
CA LEU A 14 -14.89 20.94 -8.48
C LEU A 14 -14.48 19.48 -8.27
N ALA A 15 -14.97 18.84 -7.21
CA ALA A 15 -14.55 17.52 -6.80
C ALA A 15 -15.62 16.78 -5.98
N THR A 16 -15.41 15.48 -5.78
CA THR A 16 -16.10 14.69 -4.75
C THR A 16 -15.10 14.29 -3.67
N MET A 17 -15.53 14.31 -2.40
CA MET A 17 -14.74 13.71 -1.32
C MET A 17 -15.11 12.23 -1.18
N GLU A 18 -14.12 11.38 -1.32
CA GLU A 18 -14.22 9.95 -1.11
C GLU A 18 -13.63 9.56 0.25
N VAL A 19 -14.31 8.68 0.96
CA VAL A 19 -13.86 8.14 2.24
C VAL A 19 -13.88 6.62 2.19
N THR A 20 -12.81 5.98 2.67
CA THR A 20 -12.73 4.53 2.83
C THR A 20 -12.30 4.16 4.25
N LEU A 21 -12.62 2.93 4.68
CA LEU A 21 -12.06 2.40 5.91
C LEU A 21 -10.55 2.29 5.80
N LYS A 22 -9.85 2.67 6.86
CA LYS A 22 -8.43 2.35 6.99
C LYS A 22 -8.32 0.98 7.65
N HIS A 23 -8.05 -0.05 6.86
CA HIS A 23 -7.75 -1.38 7.39
C HIS A 23 -6.40 -1.38 8.12
N SER A 24 -6.31 -2.27 9.10
CA SER A 24 -5.12 -2.41 9.95
C SER A 24 -4.36 -3.68 9.60
N GLY A 25 -3.48 -3.56 8.61
CA GLY A 25 -2.73 -4.69 8.10
C GLY A 25 -1.33 -4.31 7.63
N SER A 26 -0.80 -5.11 6.72
CA SER A 26 0.50 -4.91 6.09
C SER A 26 0.34 -4.69 4.59
N LEU A 27 0.97 -3.63 4.07
CA LEU A 27 0.98 -3.35 2.64
C LEU A 27 1.68 -4.48 1.88
N PHE A 28 0.97 -5.04 0.89
CA PHE A 28 1.46 -6.00 -0.08
C PHE A 28 1.14 -5.52 -1.49
N MET A 29 2.08 -5.72 -2.40
CA MET A 29 1.98 -5.35 -3.80
C MET A 29 2.35 -6.56 -4.65
N TYR A 30 1.61 -6.77 -5.73
CA TYR A 30 1.83 -7.88 -6.65
C TYR A 30 1.71 -7.42 -8.10
N ALA A 31 2.69 -7.78 -8.92
CA ALA A 31 2.80 -7.33 -10.31
C ALA A 31 2.85 -8.49 -11.32
N GLY A 32 2.33 -9.67 -10.94
CA GLY A 32 2.39 -10.89 -11.72
C GLY A 32 3.55 -11.81 -11.30
N ASN A 33 3.62 -13.00 -11.90
CA ASN A 33 4.59 -14.03 -11.55
C ASN A 33 6.04 -13.57 -11.75
N ARG A 34 6.34 -12.96 -12.91
CA ARG A 34 7.64 -12.37 -13.25
C ARG A 34 7.79 -10.92 -12.80
N GLY A 35 6.68 -10.25 -12.49
CA GLY A 35 6.68 -8.90 -11.92
C GLY A 35 7.00 -8.91 -10.43
N GLY A 36 6.71 -10.00 -9.73
CA GLY A 36 7.11 -10.23 -8.35
C GLY A 36 6.16 -9.69 -7.28
N ALA A 37 6.54 -9.95 -6.04
CA ALA A 37 5.77 -9.67 -4.85
C ALA A 37 6.55 -8.78 -3.88
N TYR A 38 5.93 -7.72 -3.39
CA TYR A 38 6.61 -6.68 -2.62
C TYR A 38 5.84 -6.33 -1.36
N SER A 39 6.56 -6.09 -0.27
CA SER A 39 6.04 -5.50 0.95
C SER A 39 6.55 -4.06 1.07
N LYS A 40 6.19 -3.36 2.15
CA LYS A 40 6.66 -2.00 2.36
C LYS A 40 8.20 -1.90 2.37
N ASN A 41 8.77 -1.34 1.31
CA ASN A 41 10.21 -1.10 1.12
C ASN A 41 11.10 -2.36 1.12
N SER A 42 10.54 -3.55 0.92
CA SER A 42 11.28 -4.82 0.83
C SER A 42 10.53 -5.85 -0.02
N PHE A 43 11.20 -6.94 -0.36
CA PHE A 43 10.61 -8.14 -0.99
C PHE A 43 11.29 -9.39 -0.44
N GLY A 44 10.81 -10.58 -0.79
CA GLY A 44 11.51 -11.81 -0.46
C GLY A 44 11.53 -12.20 1.02
N ASN A 45 10.50 -11.79 1.76
CA ASN A 45 10.38 -11.98 3.20
C ASN A 45 9.02 -12.60 3.58
N ILE A 46 8.79 -12.80 4.87
CA ILE A 46 7.54 -13.38 5.38
C ILE A 46 6.29 -12.60 4.96
N TYR A 47 6.33 -11.27 4.91
CA TYR A 47 5.18 -10.46 4.48
C TYR A 47 4.78 -10.75 3.03
N THR A 48 5.77 -10.87 2.15
CA THR A 48 5.52 -11.20 0.74
C THR A 48 5.06 -12.65 0.55
N ALA A 49 5.56 -13.61 1.35
CA ALA A 49 5.12 -14.99 1.30
C ALA A 49 3.66 -15.14 1.77
N VAL A 50 3.30 -14.47 2.88
CA VAL A 50 1.92 -14.40 3.36
C VAL A 50 1.02 -13.75 2.32
N GLY A 51 1.48 -12.68 1.66
CA GLY A 51 0.70 -12.04 0.60
C GLY A 51 0.40 -12.94 -0.59
N ILE A 52 1.39 -13.71 -1.06
CA ILE A 52 1.20 -14.71 -2.12
C ILE A 52 0.20 -15.78 -1.68
N PHE A 53 0.36 -16.31 -0.47
CA PHE A 53 -0.57 -17.31 0.06
C PHE A 53 -2.02 -16.77 0.16
N VAL A 54 -2.21 -15.58 0.73
CA VAL A 54 -3.53 -14.96 0.88
C VAL A 54 -4.15 -14.67 -0.48
N LEU A 55 -3.39 -14.13 -1.44
CA LEU A 55 -3.89 -13.92 -2.80
C LEU A 55 -4.30 -15.24 -3.46
N GLY A 56 -3.49 -16.29 -3.32
CA GLY A 56 -3.82 -17.62 -3.82
C GLY A 56 -5.10 -18.18 -3.19
N ARG A 57 -5.29 -17.97 -1.88
CA ARG A 57 -6.50 -18.36 -1.17
C ARG A 57 -7.73 -17.58 -1.62
N LEU A 58 -7.63 -16.28 -1.87
CA LEU A 58 -8.72 -15.46 -2.41
C LEU A 58 -9.19 -15.97 -3.78
N PHE A 59 -8.27 -16.37 -4.66
CA PHE A 59 -8.62 -16.97 -5.94
C PHE A 59 -9.32 -18.34 -5.76
N ARG A 60 -8.86 -19.16 -4.82
CA ARG A 60 -9.53 -20.45 -4.50
C ARG A 60 -10.92 -20.25 -3.93
N GLU A 61 -11.11 -19.30 -3.02
CA GLU A 61 -12.44 -18.92 -2.50
C GLU A 61 -13.36 -18.43 -3.63
N ALA A 62 -12.84 -17.63 -4.55
CA ALA A 62 -13.62 -17.00 -5.60
C ALA A 62 -13.96 -17.92 -6.79
N TRP A 63 -13.02 -18.77 -7.20
CA TRP A 63 -13.08 -19.53 -8.45
C TRP A 63 -13.02 -21.06 -8.25
N GLY A 64 -12.86 -21.54 -7.02
CA GLY A 64 -12.82 -22.97 -6.70
C GLY A 64 -11.76 -23.71 -7.51
N ARG A 65 -12.19 -24.75 -8.25
CA ARG A 65 -11.31 -25.58 -9.08
C ARG A 65 -10.67 -24.83 -10.26
N GLU A 66 -11.26 -23.72 -10.71
CA GLU A 66 -10.71 -22.91 -11.80
C GLU A 66 -9.61 -21.94 -11.33
N ALA A 67 -9.37 -21.84 -10.02
CA ALA A 67 -8.42 -20.89 -9.46
C ALA A 67 -7.02 -20.91 -10.09
N PRO A 68 -6.37 -22.07 -10.36
CA PRO A 68 -5.04 -22.09 -10.98
C PRO A 68 -5.02 -21.46 -12.39
N LYS A 69 -6.09 -21.69 -13.17
CA LYS A 69 -6.25 -21.10 -14.51
C LYS A 69 -6.45 -19.59 -14.39
N MET A 70 -7.35 -19.15 -13.51
CA MET A 70 -7.63 -17.72 -13.31
C MET A 70 -6.44 -16.96 -12.74
N GLN A 71 -5.61 -17.59 -11.91
CA GLN A 71 -4.35 -17.02 -11.43
C GLN A 71 -3.34 -16.83 -12.57
N ALA A 72 -3.23 -17.78 -13.49
CA ALA A 72 -2.36 -17.65 -14.67
C ALA A 72 -2.84 -16.52 -15.60
N GLU A 73 -4.14 -16.46 -15.90
CA GLU A 73 -4.73 -15.37 -16.70
C GLU A 73 -4.56 -14.00 -16.02
N PHE A 74 -4.66 -13.97 -14.68
CA PHE A 74 -4.42 -12.76 -13.90
C PHE A 74 -2.98 -12.27 -14.05
N ASN A 75 -2.00 -13.18 -13.97
CA ASN A 75 -0.60 -12.83 -14.14
C ASN A 75 -0.31 -12.29 -15.54
N ASP A 76 -0.85 -12.94 -16.57
CA ASP A 76 -0.71 -12.49 -17.95
C ASP A 76 -1.29 -11.07 -18.12
N CYS A 77 -2.46 -10.82 -17.52
CA CYS A 77 -3.07 -9.49 -17.51
C CYS A 77 -2.19 -8.45 -16.81
N LEU A 78 -1.65 -8.76 -15.63
CA LEU A 78 -0.79 -7.83 -14.89
C LEU A 78 0.50 -7.52 -15.67
N GLU A 79 1.17 -8.54 -16.19
CA GLU A 79 2.46 -8.39 -16.87
C GLU A 79 2.32 -7.69 -18.22
N LYS A 80 1.33 -8.09 -19.04
CA LYS A 80 1.10 -7.50 -20.37
C LYS A 80 0.75 -6.01 -20.29
N ASN A 81 -0.04 -5.63 -19.30
CA ASN A 81 -0.49 -4.25 -19.11
C ASN A 81 0.39 -3.47 -18.12
N ARG A 82 1.46 -4.08 -17.59
CA ARG A 82 2.37 -3.46 -16.59
C ARG A 82 1.62 -2.92 -15.38
N ILE A 83 0.72 -3.73 -14.83
CA ILE A 83 -0.13 -3.41 -13.69
C ILE A 83 0.49 -3.97 -12.41
N SER A 84 0.42 -3.19 -11.34
CA SER A 84 0.68 -3.60 -9.96
C SER A 84 -0.56 -3.40 -9.11
N VAL A 85 -0.95 -4.44 -8.37
CA VAL A 85 -2.08 -4.43 -7.45
C VAL A 85 -1.57 -4.28 -6.04
N SER A 86 -2.02 -3.24 -5.34
CA SER A 86 -1.70 -2.98 -3.94
C SER A 86 -2.88 -3.39 -3.05
N MET A 87 -2.59 -4.11 -1.99
CA MET A 87 -3.57 -4.58 -1.03
C MET A 87 -3.07 -4.46 0.40
N GLU A 88 -4.01 -4.30 1.31
CA GLU A 88 -3.75 -4.38 2.75
C GLU A 88 -3.99 -5.83 3.20
N LEU A 89 -2.94 -6.52 3.65
CA LEU A 89 -3.05 -7.86 4.23
C LEU A 89 -3.46 -7.74 5.69
N VAL A 90 -4.67 -8.17 6.01
CA VAL A 90 -5.20 -8.16 7.37
C VAL A 90 -5.16 -9.59 7.89
N THR A 91 -4.11 -9.89 8.65
CA THR A 91 -3.85 -11.25 9.16
C THR A 91 -3.32 -11.18 10.58
N ALA A 92 -3.51 -12.25 11.35
CA ALA A 92 -3.00 -12.31 12.73
C ALA A 92 -1.54 -12.82 12.82
N VAL A 93 -0.91 -13.15 11.69
CA VAL A 93 0.44 -13.77 11.64
C VAL A 93 1.55 -12.75 11.34
N LEU A 94 1.22 -11.57 10.81
CA LEU A 94 2.16 -10.48 10.50
C LEU A 94 2.20 -9.39 11.59
N GLY A 95 1.74 -9.74 12.79
CA GLY A 95 1.55 -8.82 13.90
C GLY A 95 0.20 -8.11 13.84
N ASP A 96 -0.33 -7.80 15.02
CA ASP A 96 -1.60 -7.09 15.14
C ASP A 96 -1.30 -5.57 15.05
N HIS A 97 -1.78 -4.88 14.01
CA HIS A 97 -1.63 -3.42 13.87
C HIS A 97 -2.81 -2.66 14.51
N GLY A 98 -3.94 -3.36 14.68
CA GLY A 98 -5.20 -2.88 15.24
C GLY A 98 -5.91 -4.03 15.97
N GLN A 99 -7.21 -4.21 15.76
CA GLN A 99 -7.87 -5.42 16.24
C GLN A 99 -7.26 -6.65 15.57
N ARG A 100 -6.94 -7.67 16.38
CA ARG A 100 -6.56 -8.99 15.88
C ARG A 100 -7.71 -9.53 15.03
N PRO A 101 -7.50 -9.79 13.73
CA PRO A 101 -8.60 -10.15 12.86
C PRO A 101 -9.11 -11.57 13.17
N LYS A 102 -10.41 -11.78 12.95
CA LYS A 102 -11.08 -13.08 13.14
C LYS A 102 -10.78 -14.04 11.99
N ASP A 103 -10.64 -13.48 10.78
CA ASP A 103 -10.27 -14.20 9.57
C ASP A 103 -9.06 -13.52 8.89
N ASP A 104 -8.34 -14.25 8.04
CA ASP A 104 -7.19 -13.72 7.30
C ASP A 104 -7.63 -13.33 5.89
N TYR A 105 -7.52 -12.05 5.56
CA TYR A 105 -8.03 -11.52 4.29
C TYR A 105 -7.14 -10.41 3.74
N ALA A 106 -7.43 -9.98 2.51
CA ALA A 106 -6.84 -8.79 1.93
C ALA A 106 -7.92 -7.86 1.40
N VAL A 107 -7.59 -6.57 1.32
CA VAL A 107 -8.43 -5.56 0.68
C VAL A 107 -7.62 -4.84 -0.37
N ILE A 108 -8.11 -4.82 -1.62
CA ILE A 108 -7.45 -4.07 -2.69
C ILE A 108 -7.61 -2.57 -2.41
N THR A 109 -6.48 -1.86 -2.35
CA THR A 109 -6.45 -0.42 -2.00
C THR A 109 -6.03 0.44 -3.18
N ALA A 110 -5.26 -0.09 -4.13
CA ALA A 110 -4.89 0.60 -5.35
C ALA A 110 -4.58 -0.40 -6.47
N VAL A 111 -4.86 0.00 -7.70
CA VAL A 111 -4.35 -0.64 -8.91
C VAL A 111 -3.56 0.43 -9.65
N THR A 112 -2.29 0.13 -9.94
CA THR A 112 -1.38 1.07 -10.61
C THR A 112 -0.99 0.48 -11.94
N GLU A 113 -1.21 1.21 -13.02
CA GLU A 113 -0.79 0.84 -14.36
C GLU A 113 0.39 1.72 -14.77
N PHE A 114 1.45 1.09 -15.26
CA PHE A 114 2.63 1.79 -15.76
C PHE A 114 2.56 1.93 -17.29
N GLY A 115 1.58 2.74 -17.74
CA GLY A 115 1.29 3.05 -19.14
C GLY A 115 1.64 4.49 -19.53
N HIS A 116 1.97 4.72 -20.81
CA HIS A 116 2.26 6.05 -21.40
C HIS A 116 3.34 6.88 -20.67
N GLY A 117 4.32 6.23 -20.03
CA GLY A 117 5.49 6.92 -19.52
C GLY A 117 5.36 7.55 -18.12
N LYS A 118 4.29 7.29 -17.38
CA LYS A 118 4.13 7.65 -15.96
C LYS A 118 3.25 6.64 -15.21
N PRO A 119 3.45 6.42 -13.91
CA PRO A 119 2.51 5.62 -13.10
C PRO A 119 1.13 6.29 -13.09
N GLN A 120 0.08 5.50 -13.36
CA GLN A 120 -1.31 5.94 -13.28
C GLN A 120 -2.07 5.06 -12.30
N PHE A 121 -2.83 5.68 -11.39
CA PHE A 121 -3.67 4.97 -10.45
C PHE A 121 -5.08 4.90 -10.99
N TYR A 122 -5.69 3.72 -10.94
CA TYR A 122 -7.09 3.56 -11.29
C TYR A 122 -7.95 4.42 -10.37
N SER A 123 -8.91 5.11 -10.96
CA SER A 123 -10.00 5.73 -10.21
C SER A 123 -10.76 4.64 -9.42
N THR A 124 -11.46 5.02 -8.36
CA THR A 124 -12.23 4.06 -7.56
C THR A 124 -13.24 3.23 -8.38
N PRO A 125 -13.99 3.81 -9.33
CA PRO A 125 -14.82 3.02 -10.23
C PRO A 125 -14.03 1.98 -11.04
N GLU A 126 -12.87 2.34 -11.58
CA GLU A 126 -12.01 1.44 -12.35
C GLU A 126 -11.42 0.33 -11.46
N LEU A 127 -10.99 0.67 -10.25
CA LEU A 127 -10.54 -0.29 -9.25
C LEU A 127 -11.65 -1.29 -8.91
N ILE A 128 -12.87 -0.82 -8.65
CA ILE A 128 -14.00 -1.70 -8.34
C ILE A 128 -14.35 -2.59 -9.53
N LYS A 129 -14.34 -2.05 -10.77
CA LYS A 129 -14.53 -2.84 -11.99
C LYS A 129 -13.46 -3.92 -12.12
N PHE A 130 -12.19 -3.56 -11.93
CA PHE A 130 -11.07 -4.48 -11.96
C PHE A 130 -11.23 -5.59 -10.90
N CYS A 131 -11.50 -5.22 -9.65
CA CYS A 131 -11.71 -6.18 -8.57
C CYS A 131 -12.90 -7.10 -8.85
N ARG A 132 -14.01 -6.60 -9.39
CA ARG A 132 -15.17 -7.44 -9.74
C ARG A 132 -14.86 -8.42 -10.87
N ALA A 133 -14.09 -8.01 -11.88
CA ALA A 133 -13.67 -8.90 -12.97
C ALA A 133 -12.85 -10.08 -12.45
N TRP A 134 -11.98 -9.84 -11.46
CA TRP A 134 -11.13 -10.85 -10.85
C TRP A 134 -11.69 -11.46 -9.55
N ARG A 135 -12.91 -11.05 -9.16
CA ARG A 135 -13.57 -11.39 -7.88
C ARG A 135 -12.72 -11.12 -6.62
N LEU A 136 -11.90 -10.07 -6.65
CA LEU A 136 -11.05 -9.64 -5.53
C LEU A 136 -11.81 -8.74 -4.54
N PRO A 137 -11.43 -8.73 -3.24
CA PRO A 137 -12.14 -7.93 -2.24
C PRO A 137 -11.89 -6.42 -2.36
N THR A 138 -12.97 -5.63 -2.33
CA THR A 138 -12.93 -4.16 -2.29
C THR A 138 -13.19 -3.61 -0.90
N ASN A 139 -12.73 -2.39 -0.65
CA ASN A 139 -13.02 -1.64 0.57
C ASN A 139 -14.45 -1.07 0.53
N HIS A 140 -14.99 -0.68 1.70
CA HIS A 140 -16.19 0.15 1.78
C HIS A 140 -15.83 1.57 1.35
N VAL A 141 -16.61 2.13 0.42
CA VAL A 141 -16.44 3.48 -0.11
C VAL A 141 -17.69 4.33 0.18
N TRP A 142 -17.49 5.53 0.73
CA TRP A 142 -18.51 6.57 0.88
C TRP A 142 -18.12 7.81 0.07
N LEU A 143 -19.06 8.37 -0.68
CA LEU A 143 -18.86 9.60 -1.44
C LEU A 143 -19.70 10.74 -0.89
N PHE A 144 -19.07 11.91 -0.80
CA PHE A 144 -19.63 13.17 -0.32
C PHE A 144 -19.39 14.24 -1.39
N SER A 145 -20.46 14.56 -2.09
CA SER A 145 -20.50 15.41 -3.29
C SER A 145 -21.10 16.79 -3.04
N THR A 146 -21.59 17.07 -1.82
CA THR A 146 -22.15 18.37 -1.45
C THR A 146 -21.46 18.97 -0.23
N ARG A 147 -21.50 20.30 -0.09
CA ARG A 147 -21.00 20.99 1.11
C ARG A 147 -21.59 20.41 2.39
N LYS A 148 -22.90 20.11 2.37
CA LYS A 148 -23.64 19.55 3.50
C LYS A 148 -23.10 18.17 3.88
N SER A 149 -23.06 17.23 2.93
CA SER A 149 -22.61 15.86 3.19
C SER A 149 -21.13 15.83 3.61
N ALA A 150 -20.26 16.62 2.96
CA ALA A 150 -18.84 16.70 3.33
C ALA A 150 -18.61 17.32 4.73
N THR A 151 -19.40 18.32 5.11
CA THR A 151 -19.33 18.92 6.46
C THR A 151 -19.86 17.95 7.51
N SER A 152 -20.98 17.28 7.23
CA SER A 152 -21.53 16.22 8.08
C SER A 152 -20.54 15.08 8.32
N PHE A 153 -19.74 14.72 7.31
CA PHE A 153 -18.67 13.73 7.47
C PHE A 153 -17.67 14.14 8.56
N PHE A 154 -17.12 15.35 8.51
CA PHE A 154 -16.13 15.77 9.50
C PHE A 154 -16.72 15.92 10.90
N VAL A 155 -17.96 16.41 11.01
CA VAL A 155 -18.69 16.47 12.29
C VAL A 155 -18.90 15.06 12.86
N ALA A 156 -19.33 14.11 12.04
CA ALA A 156 -19.50 12.71 12.44
C ALA A 156 -18.17 12.07 12.85
N TYR A 157 -17.09 12.34 12.11
CA TYR A 157 -15.76 11.87 12.47
C TYR A 157 -15.34 12.40 13.85
N ASP A 158 -15.46 13.71 14.09
CA ASP A 158 -15.05 14.31 15.37
C ASP A 158 -15.85 13.74 16.55
N ALA A 159 -17.15 13.50 16.36
CA ALA A 159 -18.02 12.88 17.37
C ALA A 159 -17.66 11.41 17.67
N LEU A 160 -17.16 10.67 16.67
CA LEU A 160 -16.91 9.22 16.79
C LEU A 160 -15.43 8.88 16.98
N CYS A 161 -14.52 9.84 16.86
CA CYS A 161 -13.10 9.53 16.74
C CYS A 161 -12.46 8.98 18.01
N GLU A 162 -13.07 9.22 19.17
CA GLU A 162 -12.62 8.69 20.46
C GLU A 162 -13.05 7.24 20.69
N GLU A 163 -14.23 6.84 20.22
CA GLU A 163 -14.72 5.47 20.30
C GLU A 163 -14.15 4.59 19.18
N GLY A 164 -14.20 5.08 17.94
CA GLY A 164 -13.58 4.43 16.79
C GLY A 164 -14.10 3.02 16.49
N THR A 165 -15.39 2.74 16.74
CA THR A 165 -16.01 1.43 16.52
C THR A 165 -16.72 1.33 15.18
N ALA A 166 -16.65 0.17 14.54
CA ALA A 166 -17.07 -0.07 13.18
C ALA A 166 -18.57 0.05 13.01
N THR A 167 -19.36 -0.51 13.93
CA THR A 167 -20.82 -0.48 13.82
C THR A 167 -21.38 0.96 13.83
N PRO A 168 -21.07 1.82 14.82
CA PRO A 168 -21.52 3.22 14.80
C PRO A 168 -20.97 4.02 13.62
N VAL A 169 -19.68 3.88 13.31
CA VAL A 169 -19.04 4.62 12.22
C VAL A 169 -19.66 4.27 10.87
N CYS A 170 -19.79 2.99 10.53
CA CYS A 170 -20.36 2.56 9.25
C CYS A 170 -21.85 2.95 9.14
N LYS A 171 -22.60 2.82 10.24
CA LYS A 171 -24.02 3.21 10.28
C LYS A 171 -24.22 4.71 10.06
N VAL A 172 -23.42 5.55 10.70
CA VAL A 172 -23.52 7.01 10.55
C VAL A 172 -23.08 7.41 9.15
N LEU A 173 -21.89 6.98 8.70
CA LEU A 173 -21.37 7.31 7.37
C LEU A 173 -22.31 6.85 6.25
N GLY A 174 -22.89 5.65 6.36
CA GLY A 174 -23.86 5.13 5.41
C GLY A 174 -25.13 5.97 5.30
N LYS A 175 -25.51 6.72 6.35
CA LYS A 175 -26.67 7.62 6.34
C LYS A 175 -26.37 9.00 5.76
N ILE A 176 -25.17 9.51 5.96
CA ILE A 176 -24.80 10.88 5.57
C ILE A 176 -24.10 10.98 4.21
N ALA A 177 -23.59 9.87 3.69
CA ALA A 177 -22.97 9.81 2.38
C ALA A 177 -24.03 9.92 1.27
N ASP A 178 -23.66 10.58 0.17
CA ASP A 178 -24.53 10.69 -1.01
C ASP A 178 -24.56 9.36 -1.79
N ILE A 179 -23.42 8.65 -1.80
CA ILE A 179 -23.29 7.30 -2.36
C ILE A 179 -22.51 6.45 -1.36
N SER A 180 -22.98 5.23 -1.09
CA SER A 180 -22.30 4.22 -0.28
C SER A 180 -22.20 2.94 -1.09
N VAL A 181 -20.98 2.45 -1.30
CA VAL A 181 -20.71 1.16 -1.92
C VAL A 181 -20.06 0.25 -0.87
N PRO A 182 -20.74 -0.83 -0.45
CA PRO A 182 -20.23 -1.72 0.57
C PRO A 182 -18.97 -2.44 0.09
N GLY A 183 -18.07 -2.72 1.03
CA GLY A 183 -16.91 -3.58 0.77
C GLY A 183 -17.33 -5.04 0.55
N SER A 184 -16.44 -5.83 -0.07
CA SER A 184 -16.73 -7.25 -0.35
C SER A 184 -16.81 -8.11 0.92
N LYS A 185 -16.09 -7.72 1.98
CA LYS A 185 -16.14 -8.37 3.30
C LYS A 185 -16.53 -7.32 4.35
N ASP A 186 -17.46 -7.66 5.22
CA ASP A 186 -17.88 -6.79 6.32
C ASP A 186 -16.80 -6.75 7.41
N HIS A 187 -16.34 -5.55 7.78
CA HIS A 187 -15.26 -5.37 8.75
C HIS A 187 -15.57 -5.98 10.12
N VAL A 188 -16.81 -5.86 10.62
CA VAL A 188 -17.22 -6.40 11.92
C VAL A 188 -17.15 -7.93 11.92
N ILE A 189 -17.51 -8.53 10.80
CA ILE A 189 -17.47 -9.98 10.61
C ILE A 189 -16.01 -10.47 10.57
N VAL A 190 -15.15 -9.88 9.73
CA VAL A 190 -13.80 -10.43 9.49
C VAL A 190 -12.73 -9.93 10.45
N GLN A 191 -12.91 -8.75 11.03
CA GLN A 191 -11.92 -8.11 11.91
C GLN A 191 -12.48 -7.74 13.28
N GLY A 192 -13.74 -7.31 13.35
CA GLY A 192 -14.41 -6.88 14.58
C GLY A 192 -14.71 -5.38 14.62
N GLU A 193 -14.97 -4.88 15.82
CA GLU A 193 -15.45 -3.51 16.05
C GLU A 193 -14.37 -2.43 15.98
N ILE A 194 -13.13 -2.69 16.38
CA ILE A 194 -12.13 -1.63 16.51
C ILE A 194 -11.58 -1.26 15.13
N LEU A 195 -11.88 -0.03 14.69
CA LEU A 195 -11.33 0.54 13.47
C LEU A 195 -9.99 1.23 13.76
N GLU A 196 -9.09 1.19 12.78
CA GLU A 196 -7.89 2.02 12.84
C GLU A 196 -8.20 3.50 12.56
N GLY A 197 -9.10 3.73 11.60
CA GLY A 197 -9.39 5.07 11.10
C GLY A 197 -10.06 5.06 9.74
N LEU A 198 -10.02 6.21 9.09
CA LEU A 198 -10.56 6.47 7.76
C LEU A 198 -9.50 7.13 6.89
N VAL A 199 -9.60 6.94 5.58
CA VAL A 199 -8.84 7.70 4.59
C VAL A 199 -9.83 8.52 3.79
N ALA A 200 -9.70 9.85 3.85
CA ALA A 200 -10.49 10.78 3.05
C ALA A 200 -9.62 11.36 1.94
N ARG A 201 -10.10 11.38 0.69
CA ARG A 201 -9.38 11.98 -0.44
C ARG A 201 -10.33 12.70 -1.39
N ILE A 202 -9.80 13.68 -2.11
CA ILE A 202 -10.49 14.31 -3.22
C ILE A 202 -10.34 13.44 -4.47
N VAL A 203 -11.46 13.20 -5.16
CA VAL A 203 -11.55 12.50 -6.45
C VAL A 203 -12.33 13.34 -7.45
N SER A 204 -12.20 13.02 -8.74
CA SER A 204 -12.93 13.68 -9.81
C SER A 204 -14.45 13.57 -9.61
N ARG A 205 -15.19 14.55 -10.13
CA ARG A 205 -16.67 14.53 -10.06
C ARG A 205 -17.25 13.33 -10.83
N GLU A 206 -16.61 12.94 -11.93
CA GLU A 206 -16.98 11.77 -12.73
C GLU A 206 -17.01 10.48 -11.90
N SER A 207 -16.20 10.37 -10.85
CA SER A 207 -16.17 9.21 -9.95
C SER A 207 -17.54 8.96 -9.31
N SER A 208 -18.25 10.01 -8.89
CA SER A 208 -19.61 9.89 -8.33
C SER A 208 -20.62 9.34 -9.34
N VAL A 209 -20.55 9.81 -10.59
CA VAL A 209 -21.46 9.38 -11.66
C VAL A 209 -21.24 7.89 -11.98
N GLN A 210 -19.99 7.49 -12.14
CA GLN A 210 -19.65 6.09 -12.45
C GLN A 210 -19.93 5.15 -11.28
N MET A 211 -19.74 5.61 -10.04
CA MET A 211 -20.06 4.81 -8.84
C MET A 211 -21.57 4.58 -8.69
N GLY A 212 -22.40 5.55 -9.08
CA GLY A 212 -23.85 5.37 -9.15
C GLY A 212 -24.24 4.16 -10.01
N VAL A 213 -23.60 4.00 -11.17
CA VAL A 213 -23.81 2.85 -12.06
C VAL A 213 -23.33 1.54 -11.42
N LEU A 214 -22.17 1.56 -10.76
CA LEU A 214 -21.59 0.35 -10.16
C LEU A 214 -22.36 -0.17 -8.94
N ARG A 215 -23.11 0.68 -8.24
CA ARG A 215 -23.93 0.27 -7.08
C ARG A 215 -24.95 -0.81 -7.45
N ASP A 216 -25.49 -0.73 -8.67
CA ASP A 216 -26.59 -1.61 -9.09
C ASP A 216 -26.09 -2.98 -9.59
N PHE A 217 -24.79 -3.11 -9.88
CA PHE A 217 -24.15 -4.38 -10.23
C PHE A 217 -23.62 -5.08 -8.97
N ARG A 218 -24.31 -6.13 -8.52
CA ARG A 218 -23.83 -6.97 -7.41
C ARG A 218 -22.63 -7.83 -7.82
N GLN A 219 -21.74 -8.08 -6.86
CA GLN A 219 -20.63 -9.01 -7.02
C GLN A 219 -21.20 -10.43 -7.23
N ARG A 220 -20.64 -11.18 -8.19
CA ARG A 220 -21.02 -12.59 -8.43
C ARG A 220 -20.76 -13.42 -7.17
N SER A 221 -21.56 -14.47 -6.97
CA SER A 221 -21.37 -15.45 -5.89
C SER A 221 -19.96 -16.05 -5.92
N LEU A 222 -19.45 -16.44 -4.75
CA LEU A 222 -18.20 -17.16 -4.63
C LEU A 222 -18.45 -18.63 -4.98
N ASP A 223 -17.70 -19.18 -5.93
CA ASP A 223 -17.92 -20.55 -6.42
C ASP A 223 -17.21 -21.59 -5.50
N GLY A 224 -16.31 -21.14 -4.62
CA GLY A 224 -15.47 -22.00 -3.77
C GLY A 224 -16.00 -22.29 -2.36
N GLY A 225 -17.21 -21.87 -2.01
CA GLY A 225 -17.75 -21.97 -0.65
C GLY A 225 -17.82 -23.39 -0.05
N ASP A 226 -17.91 -24.42 -0.89
CA ASP A 226 -17.98 -25.85 -0.50
C ASP A 226 -16.68 -26.64 -0.76
N SER A 227 -15.60 -25.98 -1.17
CA SER A 227 -14.34 -26.66 -1.51
C SER A 227 -13.36 -26.68 -0.34
N ASP A 228 -12.63 -27.79 -0.17
CA ASP A 228 -11.51 -27.88 0.77
C ASP A 228 -10.40 -26.88 0.36
N LEU A 229 -10.29 -25.79 1.13
CA LEU A 229 -9.29 -24.75 0.93
C LEU A 229 -7.91 -25.13 1.50
N GLY A 230 -7.76 -26.35 2.01
CA GLY A 230 -6.57 -26.81 2.69
C GLY A 230 -6.28 -26.01 3.98
N PRO A 231 -5.09 -26.16 4.55
CA PRO A 231 -4.76 -25.54 5.83
C PRO A 231 -4.82 -24.01 5.74
N SER A 232 -5.32 -23.41 6.80
CA SER A 232 -5.37 -21.96 6.99
C SER A 232 -3.97 -21.37 7.16
N LEU A 233 -3.86 -20.05 6.92
CA LEU A 233 -2.63 -19.30 7.13
C LEU A 233 -2.07 -19.50 8.55
N ARG A 234 -2.97 -19.54 9.54
CA ARG A 234 -2.63 -19.71 10.96
C ARG A 234 -2.11 -21.10 11.25
N GLU A 235 -2.73 -22.15 10.70
CA GLU A 235 -2.28 -23.53 10.88
C GLU A 235 -0.89 -23.75 10.29
N ILE A 236 -0.64 -23.26 9.07
CA ILE A 236 0.68 -23.36 8.42
C ILE A 236 1.73 -22.63 9.26
N CYS A 237 1.43 -21.39 9.69
CA CYS A 237 2.37 -20.60 10.48
C CYS A 237 2.60 -21.19 11.89
N ALA A 238 1.58 -21.80 12.51
CA ALA A 238 1.71 -22.45 13.80
C ALA A 238 2.56 -23.72 13.71
N ALA A 239 2.37 -24.54 12.67
CA ALA A 239 3.16 -25.75 12.43
C ALA A 239 4.65 -25.47 12.20
N ASN A 240 4.99 -24.28 11.69
CA ASN A 240 6.36 -23.88 11.34
C ASN A 240 6.88 -22.72 12.22
N ARG A 241 6.40 -22.59 13.46
CA ARG A 241 6.67 -21.43 14.32
C ARG A 241 8.14 -21.24 14.69
N SER A 242 8.92 -22.33 14.71
CA SER A 242 10.33 -22.34 15.13
C SER A 242 11.33 -21.87 14.06
N ASP A 243 10.95 -21.88 12.77
CA ASP A 243 11.86 -21.54 11.67
C ASP A 243 11.11 -20.69 10.61
N GLU A 244 11.52 -19.42 10.49
CA GLU A 244 10.94 -18.51 9.51
C GLU A 244 11.15 -18.96 8.06
N LYS A 245 12.30 -19.58 7.73
CA LYS A 245 12.56 -20.06 6.36
C LYS A 245 11.63 -21.22 6.02
N GLN A 246 11.42 -22.17 6.94
CA GLN A 246 10.48 -23.27 6.74
C GLN A 246 9.03 -22.76 6.65
N ARG A 247 8.67 -21.78 7.48
CA ARG A 247 7.36 -21.12 7.40
C ARG A 247 7.14 -20.46 6.03
N ILE A 248 8.11 -19.70 5.54
CA ILE A 248 8.06 -19.10 4.19
C ILE A 248 7.90 -20.18 3.13
N LYS A 249 8.70 -21.26 3.21
CA LYS A 249 8.65 -22.38 2.26
C LYS A 249 7.25 -23.02 2.23
N ALA A 250 6.72 -23.38 3.39
CA ALA A 250 5.40 -24.00 3.52
C ALA A 250 4.28 -23.09 2.97
N LEU A 251 4.36 -21.77 3.20
CA LEU A 251 3.38 -20.82 2.66
C LEU A 251 3.41 -20.77 1.14
N LEU A 252 4.59 -20.74 0.53
CA LEU A 252 4.75 -20.70 -0.92
C LEU A 252 4.29 -22.01 -1.56
N GLU A 253 4.63 -23.17 -0.97
CA GLU A 253 4.19 -24.48 -1.44
C GLU A 253 2.66 -24.63 -1.39
N ASN A 254 2.01 -24.17 -0.31
CA ASN A 254 0.55 -24.21 -0.19
C ASN A 254 -0.17 -23.14 -1.03
N ALA A 255 0.52 -22.11 -1.51
CA ALA A 255 -0.05 -21.14 -2.45
C ALA A 255 -0.18 -21.73 -3.86
N GLY A 256 0.62 -22.75 -4.19
CA GLY A 256 0.74 -23.32 -5.52
C GLY A 256 1.66 -22.51 -6.44
N SER A 257 1.99 -23.08 -7.59
CA SER A 257 2.97 -22.52 -8.53
C SER A 257 2.41 -21.46 -9.48
N SER A 258 1.09 -21.32 -9.59
CA SER A 258 0.45 -20.43 -10.56
C SER A 258 0.74 -18.95 -10.30
N LEU A 259 0.70 -18.48 -9.04
CA LEU A 259 1.01 -17.08 -8.68
C LEU A 259 2.52 -16.82 -8.49
N CYS A 260 3.27 -17.84 -8.12
CA CYS A 260 4.70 -17.72 -7.89
C CYS A 260 5.36 -19.05 -8.23
N SER A 261 5.89 -19.16 -9.45
CA SER A 261 6.57 -20.37 -9.90
C SER A 261 8.04 -20.41 -9.48
N ASP A 262 8.62 -19.25 -9.18
CA ASP A 262 10.04 -19.08 -8.86
C ASP A 262 10.22 -18.45 -7.46
N HIS A 263 10.82 -19.22 -6.55
CA HIS A 263 11.06 -18.81 -5.17
C HIS A 263 12.45 -18.16 -4.95
N CYS A 264 13.19 -17.81 -6.01
CA CYS A 264 14.51 -17.17 -5.92
C CYS A 264 14.49 -15.87 -5.13
N ASP A 265 13.36 -15.16 -5.12
CA ASP A 265 13.15 -13.97 -4.29
C ASP A 265 13.15 -14.28 -2.78
N TRP A 266 12.99 -15.51 -2.32
CA TRP A 266 13.07 -15.87 -0.90
C TRP A 266 14.33 -16.67 -0.57
N PHE A 267 14.73 -17.59 -1.45
CA PHE A 267 15.81 -18.53 -1.15
C PHE A 267 17.10 -18.31 -1.93
N GLY A 268 17.10 -17.42 -2.93
CA GLY A 268 18.24 -17.23 -3.84
C GLY A 268 18.21 -18.26 -4.97
N ASN A 269 19.24 -18.23 -5.83
CA ASN A 269 19.44 -19.30 -6.81
C ASN A 269 20.29 -20.40 -6.18
N SER A 270 20.05 -21.67 -6.52
CA SER A 270 20.72 -22.84 -5.93
C SER A 270 22.25 -22.69 -5.96
N GLY A 271 22.84 -22.27 -4.83
CA GLY A 271 24.28 -22.01 -4.68
C GLY A 271 24.66 -20.65 -4.07
N LEU A 272 23.73 -19.69 -3.95
CA LEU A 272 23.98 -18.38 -3.33
C LEU A 272 22.91 -18.06 -2.29
N ASP A 273 23.33 -17.83 -1.04
CA ASP A 273 22.43 -17.40 0.05
C ASP A 273 21.69 -16.11 -0.32
N ALA A 274 20.44 -15.96 0.14
CA ALA A 274 19.62 -14.76 -0.04
C ALA A 274 20.31 -13.44 0.38
N GLN A 275 21.38 -13.52 1.20
CA GLN A 275 22.19 -12.37 1.62
C GLN A 275 23.15 -11.84 0.54
N SER A 276 23.46 -12.59 -0.53
CA SER A 276 24.34 -12.14 -1.63
C SER A 276 23.66 -11.29 -2.70
N ARG A 277 22.40 -10.90 -2.48
CA ARG A 277 21.56 -10.20 -3.48
C ARG A 277 21.96 -8.77 -3.77
N ASN A 278 22.68 -8.11 -2.87
CA ASN A 278 22.97 -6.69 -3.01
C ASN A 278 23.83 -6.46 -4.26
N ALA A 279 23.30 -5.70 -5.20
CA ALA A 279 24.09 -5.18 -6.30
C ALA A 279 24.97 -4.04 -5.79
N ASP A 280 26.13 -3.84 -6.43
CA ASP A 280 27.05 -2.76 -6.08
C ASP A 280 26.35 -1.38 -6.20
N ARG A 281 26.68 -0.45 -5.29
CA ARG A 281 26.23 0.95 -5.36
C ARG A 281 26.60 1.61 -6.68
N SER A 282 27.67 1.16 -7.34
CA SER A 282 28.07 1.62 -8.69
C SER A 282 26.96 1.43 -9.74
N VAL A 283 26.05 0.47 -9.56
CA VAL A 283 24.93 0.20 -10.49
C VAL A 283 24.01 1.41 -10.64
N VAL A 284 23.75 2.17 -9.56
CA VAL A 284 22.95 3.40 -9.65
C VAL A 284 23.70 4.46 -10.48
N THR A 285 25.03 4.52 -10.39
CA THR A 285 25.82 5.44 -11.21
C THR A 285 25.76 5.04 -12.69
N HIS A 286 25.96 3.76 -13.00
CA HIS A 286 25.83 3.25 -14.37
C HIS A 286 24.43 3.49 -14.93
N PHE A 287 23.37 3.26 -14.13
CA PHE A 287 22.00 3.59 -14.52
C PHE A 287 21.83 5.04 -14.91
N LEU A 288 22.40 5.97 -14.15
CA LEU A 288 22.29 7.41 -14.42
C LEU A 288 23.20 7.88 -15.57
N GLN A 289 24.16 7.07 -16.01
CA GLN A 289 25.03 7.36 -17.16
C GLN A 289 24.52 6.71 -18.45
N ALA A 290 23.73 5.64 -18.34
CA ALA A 290 23.17 4.93 -19.48
C ALA A 290 22.17 5.79 -20.26
N HIS A 291 22.11 5.57 -21.58
CA HIS A 291 21.08 6.17 -22.43
C HIS A 291 19.73 5.50 -22.17
N PRO A 292 18.68 6.26 -21.79
CA PRO A 292 17.35 5.68 -21.59
C PRO A 292 16.74 5.29 -22.94
N THR A 293 16.22 4.06 -23.02
CA THR A 293 15.55 3.52 -24.22
C THR A 293 14.09 3.94 -24.34
N ASP A 294 13.52 4.49 -23.26
CA ASP A 294 12.12 4.88 -23.20
C ASP A 294 11.94 6.12 -22.31
N TYR A 295 10.80 6.77 -22.49
CA TYR A 295 10.46 8.00 -21.77
C TYR A 295 10.40 7.80 -20.25
N ALA A 296 9.93 6.65 -19.78
CA ALA A 296 9.78 6.38 -18.35
C ALA A 296 11.15 6.27 -17.68
N THR A 297 12.08 5.55 -18.31
CA THR A 297 13.47 5.44 -17.86
C THR A 297 14.15 6.82 -17.85
N LYS A 298 13.92 7.65 -18.87
CA LYS A 298 14.42 9.04 -18.90
C LYS A 298 13.92 9.85 -17.70
N LYS A 299 12.61 9.82 -17.44
CA LYS A 299 11.98 10.57 -16.34
C LYS A 299 12.39 10.05 -14.96
N LEU A 300 12.56 8.74 -14.81
CA LEU A 300 13.12 8.14 -13.60
C LEU A 300 14.55 8.64 -13.35
N GLN A 301 15.41 8.64 -14.37
CA GLN A 301 16.76 9.18 -14.24
C GLN A 301 16.75 10.67 -13.87
N GLU A 302 15.89 11.50 -14.50
CA GLU A 302 15.70 12.92 -14.16
C GLU A 302 15.34 13.11 -12.67
N MET A 303 14.35 12.34 -12.18
CA MET A 303 13.95 12.37 -10.77
C MET A 303 15.11 12.01 -9.84
N ILE A 304 15.82 10.91 -10.10
CA ILE A 304 16.95 10.49 -9.24
C ILE A 304 18.09 11.51 -9.28
N ARG A 305 18.44 12.07 -10.46
CA ARG A 305 19.45 13.12 -10.58
C ARG A 305 19.05 14.35 -9.76
N LEU A 306 17.78 14.76 -9.80
CA LEU A 306 17.28 15.87 -9.02
C LEU A 306 17.34 15.60 -7.51
N MET A 307 16.91 14.42 -7.08
CA MET A 307 16.98 14.00 -5.67
C MET A 307 18.42 14.06 -5.14
N LYS A 308 19.39 13.56 -5.91
CA LYS A 308 20.82 13.63 -5.57
C LYS A 308 21.34 15.07 -5.58
N LYS A 309 21.08 15.85 -6.63
CA LYS A 309 21.51 17.26 -6.75
C LYS A 309 21.00 18.13 -5.59
N ARG A 310 19.77 17.88 -5.14
CA ARG A 310 19.15 18.61 -4.03
C ARG A 310 19.44 18.00 -2.66
N ASN A 311 20.22 16.91 -2.57
CA ASN A 311 20.44 16.19 -1.31
C ASN A 311 19.12 15.90 -0.59
N LEU A 312 18.15 15.36 -1.32
CA LEU A 312 16.91 14.90 -0.70
C LEU A 312 17.19 13.61 0.09
N PRO A 313 16.68 13.50 1.32
CA PRO A 313 16.93 12.33 2.15
C PRO A 313 16.21 11.12 1.55
N ALA A 314 16.94 10.27 0.84
CA ALA A 314 16.42 9.06 0.21
C ALA A 314 17.49 7.96 0.13
N ALA A 315 17.05 6.72 0.12
CA ALA A 315 17.90 5.54 -0.07
C ALA A 315 17.55 4.84 -1.39
N PHE A 316 18.60 4.42 -2.10
CA PHE A 316 18.51 3.62 -3.31
C PHE A 316 19.22 2.30 -3.02
N LYS A 317 18.47 1.19 -3.01
CA LYS A 317 19.03 -0.15 -2.82
C LYS A 317 18.81 -0.94 -4.10
N CYS A 318 19.86 -1.54 -4.64
CA CYS A 318 19.79 -2.36 -5.84
C CYS A 318 20.04 -3.83 -5.48
N TYR A 319 19.29 -4.72 -6.11
CA TYR A 319 19.36 -6.16 -5.89
C TYR A 319 19.36 -6.89 -7.21
N TRP A 320 20.22 -7.89 -7.40
CA TRP A 320 20.18 -8.72 -8.60
C TRP A 320 18.82 -9.39 -8.78
N ASN A 321 18.28 -9.37 -10.00
CA ASN A 321 16.99 -9.99 -10.30
C ASN A 321 17.21 -11.41 -10.84
N TYR A 322 17.37 -12.38 -9.92
CA TYR A 322 17.65 -13.77 -10.28
C TYR A 322 16.56 -14.44 -11.12
N GLN A 323 15.31 -13.97 -11.05
CA GLN A 323 14.21 -14.48 -11.88
C GLN A 323 14.37 -14.13 -13.37
N LYS A 324 15.21 -13.12 -13.68
CA LYS A 324 15.42 -12.59 -15.04
C LYS A 324 16.87 -12.68 -15.50
N ILE A 325 17.78 -13.19 -14.66
CA ILE A 325 19.17 -13.40 -15.04
C ILE A 325 19.22 -14.65 -15.91
N ASP A 326 19.42 -14.44 -17.21
CA ASP A 326 19.95 -15.48 -18.07
C ASP A 326 21.48 -15.48 -17.96
N PHE A 327 22.03 -16.48 -17.26
CA PHE A 327 23.48 -16.64 -17.06
C PHE A 327 24.27 -16.75 -18.37
N LEU A 328 23.58 -16.90 -19.52
CA LEU A 328 24.19 -16.98 -20.84
C LEU A 328 24.52 -15.62 -21.46
N SER A 329 24.02 -14.49 -20.93
CA SER A 329 24.26 -13.16 -21.50
C SER A 329 25.08 -12.24 -20.59
N ASN A 330 26.40 -12.19 -20.79
CA ASN A 330 27.31 -11.25 -20.11
C ASN A 330 27.04 -9.77 -20.43
N TYR A 331 26.06 -9.49 -21.29
CA TYR A 331 25.73 -8.16 -21.80
C TYR A 331 24.51 -7.53 -21.12
N ASN A 332 23.70 -8.29 -20.37
CA ASN A 332 22.47 -7.81 -19.73
C ASN A 332 22.54 -7.91 -18.20
N LEU A 333 22.33 -6.79 -17.52
CA LEU A 333 22.27 -6.70 -16.06
C LEU A 333 20.85 -6.41 -15.63
N HIS A 334 20.19 -7.42 -15.06
CA HIS A 334 18.85 -7.30 -14.48
C HIS A 334 18.93 -7.08 -12.97
N TYR A 335 18.33 -6.00 -12.48
CA TYR A 335 18.25 -5.73 -11.05
C TYR A 335 16.94 -5.05 -10.66
N LYS A 336 16.53 -5.28 -9.41
CA LYS A 336 15.43 -4.62 -8.72
C LYS A 336 15.99 -3.42 -7.95
N MET A 337 15.50 -2.22 -8.23
CA MET A 337 15.81 -1.02 -7.46
C MET A 337 14.67 -0.71 -6.49
N VAL A 338 15.02 -0.57 -5.21
CA VAL A 338 14.13 -0.10 -4.14
C VAL A 338 14.51 1.34 -3.81
N ILE A 339 13.57 2.26 -4.05
CA ILE A 339 13.73 3.67 -3.71
C ILE A 339 12.88 3.96 -2.49
N HIS A 340 13.49 4.50 -1.43
CA HIS A 340 12.80 4.90 -0.21
C HIS A 340 13.13 6.36 0.12
N VAL A 341 12.11 7.22 0.05
CA VAL A 341 12.23 8.63 0.43
C VAL A 341 12.00 8.76 1.94
N HIS A 342 12.94 9.36 2.64
CA HIS A 342 12.86 9.58 4.07
C HIS A 342 12.35 10.98 4.37
N LYS A 343 11.65 11.14 5.50
CA LYS A 343 11.16 12.43 6.03
C LYS A 343 10.16 13.16 5.12
N ASP A 344 9.16 13.78 5.75
CA ASP A 344 8.12 14.51 5.01
C ASP A 344 8.64 15.82 4.40
N SER A 345 9.78 16.33 4.91
CA SER A 345 10.45 17.50 4.34
C SER A 345 11.00 17.26 2.94
N ALA A 346 11.32 16.02 2.55
CA ALA A 346 11.76 15.70 1.19
C ALA A 346 10.66 16.01 0.16
N PHE A 347 9.41 15.65 0.47
CA PHE A 347 8.25 15.89 -0.39
C PHE A 347 7.99 17.39 -0.56
N ARG A 348 8.02 18.16 0.54
CA ARG A 348 7.87 19.62 0.47
C ARG A 348 8.91 20.27 -0.43
N ARG A 349 10.17 19.84 -0.31
CA ARG A 349 11.29 20.34 -1.14
C ARG A 349 11.18 19.91 -2.60
N TYR A 350 10.74 18.67 -2.85
CA TYR A 350 10.53 18.18 -4.21
C TYR A 350 9.34 18.86 -4.89
N GLN A 351 8.26 19.13 -4.15
CA GLN A 351 7.08 19.83 -4.64
C GLN A 351 7.45 21.22 -5.18
N GLN A 352 8.32 21.96 -4.49
CA GLN A 352 8.82 23.25 -4.96
C GLN A 352 9.54 23.17 -6.33
N GLU A 353 10.10 22.01 -6.67
CA GLU A 353 10.72 21.79 -7.98
C GLU A 353 9.68 21.37 -9.03
N ILE A 354 8.66 20.59 -8.67
CA ILE A 354 7.51 20.28 -9.55
C ILE A 354 6.79 21.57 -9.96
N THR A 355 6.59 22.53 -9.05
CA THR A 355 5.97 23.83 -9.37
C THR A 355 6.75 24.60 -10.44
N LYS A 356 8.07 24.40 -10.52
CA LYS A 356 8.94 25.02 -11.54
C LYS A 356 9.02 24.21 -12.82
N ASN A 357 8.84 22.89 -12.73
CA ASN A 357 8.88 21.96 -13.86
C ASN A 357 7.79 20.90 -13.70
N GLN A 358 6.64 21.15 -14.34
CA GLN A 358 5.47 20.28 -14.29
C GLN A 358 5.68 18.92 -14.99
N GLU A 359 6.77 18.74 -15.75
CA GLU A 359 7.08 17.45 -16.37
C GLU A 359 7.82 16.48 -15.44
N LEU A 360 8.15 16.89 -14.21
CA LEU A 360 8.77 16.01 -13.23
C LEU A 360 7.79 14.93 -12.79
N TRP A 361 8.28 13.70 -12.63
CA TRP A 361 7.49 12.63 -12.06
C TRP A 361 7.09 12.90 -10.61
N PRO A 362 5.91 12.44 -10.17
CA PRO A 362 5.52 12.53 -8.78
C PRO A 362 6.46 11.73 -7.87
N LEU A 363 6.74 12.27 -6.69
CA LEU A 363 7.58 11.60 -5.70
C LEU A 363 6.75 10.72 -4.77
N TYR A 364 7.07 9.43 -4.73
CA TYR A 364 6.44 8.47 -3.82
C TYR A 364 7.34 8.13 -2.61
N ARG A 365 6.71 7.72 -1.50
CA ARG A 365 7.42 7.33 -0.28
C ARG A 365 8.32 6.12 -0.45
N GLY A 366 7.83 5.14 -1.19
CA GLY A 366 8.60 3.96 -1.56
C GLY A 366 8.03 3.37 -2.83
N PHE A 367 8.91 2.91 -3.72
CA PHE A 367 8.53 2.23 -4.95
C PHE A 367 9.64 1.32 -5.44
N PHE A 368 9.25 0.34 -6.25
CA PHE A 368 10.09 -0.74 -6.75
C PHE A 368 10.14 -0.65 -8.26
N ILE A 369 11.32 -0.88 -8.82
CA ILE A 369 11.56 -0.76 -10.26
C ILE A 369 12.40 -1.94 -10.69
N ASP A 370 11.93 -2.64 -11.70
CA ASP A 370 12.75 -3.59 -12.44
C ASP A 370 13.53 -2.84 -13.51
N VAL A 371 14.86 -2.95 -13.47
CA VAL A 371 15.74 -2.30 -14.43
C VAL A 371 16.52 -3.36 -15.20
N ASN A 372 16.58 -3.15 -16.51
CA ASN A 372 17.47 -3.87 -17.41
C ASN A 372 18.52 -2.89 -17.95
N LEU A 373 19.79 -3.14 -17.66
CA LEU A 373 20.92 -2.42 -18.24
C LEU A 373 21.65 -3.34 -19.22
N PHE A 374 21.73 -2.94 -20.48
CA PHE A 374 22.50 -3.65 -21.48
C PHE A 374 23.79 -2.89 -21.80
N LYS A 375 24.89 -3.61 -21.96
CA LYS A 375 26.10 -3.07 -22.56
C LYS A 375 25.85 -3.06 -24.07
N ALA A 376 25.90 -1.88 -24.69
CA ALA A 376 25.97 -1.83 -26.14
C ALA A 376 27.16 -2.69 -26.56
N ALA A 377 26.90 -3.84 -27.19
CA ALA A 377 27.88 -4.41 -28.09
C ALA A 377 28.27 -3.28 -29.06
N GLU A 378 29.52 -3.27 -29.54
CA GLU A 378 29.83 -2.50 -30.74
C GLU A 378 28.86 -2.96 -31.83
N LEU A 379 27.71 -2.29 -31.93
CA LEU A 379 26.85 -2.34 -33.09
C LEU A 379 27.79 -1.83 -34.17
N SER A 380 28.25 -2.78 -34.98
CA SER A 380 29.00 -2.56 -36.20
C SER A 380 28.56 -1.25 -36.82
N LYS A 381 29.55 -0.41 -37.13
CA LYS A 381 29.42 0.74 -38.02
C LYS A 381 28.76 0.27 -39.32
N ASP A 382 27.44 0.18 -39.34
CA ASP A 382 26.56 -0.07 -40.49
C ASP A 382 25.13 -0.29 -39.97
N SER A 383 24.54 0.78 -39.45
CA SER A 383 23.10 0.98 -39.53
C SER A 383 22.82 2.48 -39.38
N ASN A 384 23.07 3.22 -40.46
CA ASN A 384 22.43 4.51 -40.71
C ASN A 384 20.93 4.30 -40.98
N ALA A 385 20.21 3.78 -40.00
CA ALA A 385 18.77 3.80 -39.95
C ALA A 385 18.38 4.54 -38.68
N LEU A 386 18.45 5.87 -38.76
CA LEU A 386 17.63 6.75 -37.94
C LEU A 386 16.18 6.23 -38.00
N PRO A 387 15.54 5.87 -36.89
CA PRO A 387 14.09 5.81 -36.89
C PRO A 387 13.61 7.25 -37.05
N GLU A 388 12.91 7.48 -38.15
CA GLU A 388 12.24 8.74 -38.44
C GLU A 388 11.43 9.22 -37.24
N ASN A 389 11.46 10.54 -37.03
CA ASN A 389 10.56 11.27 -36.16
C ASN A 389 9.11 10.82 -36.38
N ILE A 390 8.54 10.07 -35.43
CA ILE A 390 7.08 10.01 -35.29
C ILE A 390 6.66 11.26 -34.50
N ASN A 391 6.71 12.41 -35.18
CA ASN A 391 5.88 13.55 -34.84
C ASN A 391 4.51 13.31 -35.47
N GLY A 392 3.52 13.01 -34.62
CA GLY A 392 2.12 12.77 -34.99
C GLY A 392 1.57 11.63 -34.14
N VAL A 393 0.95 11.88 -32.98
CA VAL A 393 -0.29 12.63 -32.84
C VAL A 393 -0.20 13.62 -31.66
N LEU A 394 -0.08 14.90 -32.00
CA LEU A 394 -0.57 15.98 -31.15
C LEU A 394 -2.11 15.89 -31.18
N ASN A 395 -2.69 15.23 -30.18
CA ASN A 395 -4.04 15.44 -29.63
C ASN A 395 -4.49 14.20 -28.85
N SER A 396 -4.05 14.10 -27.61
CA SER A 396 -5.03 14.45 -26.58
C SER A 396 -4.31 15.35 -25.59
N ARG A 397 -4.68 16.63 -25.57
CA ARG A 397 -4.85 17.24 -24.27
C ARG A 397 -5.66 16.20 -23.50
N SER A 398 -5.09 15.57 -22.46
CA SER A 398 -5.95 15.33 -21.32
C SER A 398 -6.37 16.73 -20.96
N SER A 399 -7.51 17.16 -21.53
CA SER A 399 -8.22 18.29 -20.99
C SER A 399 -8.23 17.99 -19.51
N THR A 400 -7.60 18.86 -18.73
CA THR A 400 -8.10 19.23 -17.42
C THR A 400 -9.58 19.56 -17.62
N LYS A 401 -10.39 18.51 -17.77
CA LYS A 401 -11.83 18.58 -18.00
C LYS A 401 -12.52 18.97 -16.70
N ASP A 402 -11.81 18.77 -15.60
CA ASP A 402 -12.10 19.35 -14.30
C ASP A 402 -11.01 20.38 -14.01
N GLY A 403 -11.39 21.62 -13.71
CA GLY A 403 -10.50 22.74 -13.37
C GLY A 403 -9.76 22.58 -12.04
N LEU A 404 -9.27 21.37 -11.75
CA LEU A 404 -8.49 21.03 -10.56
C LEU A 404 -7.02 21.35 -10.82
N VAL A 405 -6.43 22.19 -9.97
CA VAL A 405 -4.98 22.42 -9.92
C VAL A 405 -4.31 21.11 -9.43
N ASP A 406 -3.11 20.78 -9.91
CA ASP A 406 -2.41 19.53 -9.59
C ASP A 406 -2.09 19.34 -8.08
N GLU A 407 -2.10 20.42 -7.30
CA GLU A 407 -2.03 20.37 -5.84
C GLU A 407 -3.32 19.84 -5.18
N ASP A 408 -4.46 20.07 -5.83
CA ASP A 408 -5.81 19.77 -5.35
C ASP A 408 -6.26 18.36 -5.73
N SER A 409 -5.74 17.82 -6.84
CA SER A 409 -6.00 16.46 -7.32
C SER A 409 -5.47 15.37 -6.38
N ASN A 410 -4.52 15.72 -5.50
CA ASN A 410 -3.83 14.79 -4.60
C ASN A 410 -4.17 14.99 -3.11
N LEU A 411 -5.17 15.82 -2.79
CA LEU A 411 -5.53 16.11 -1.41
C LEU A 411 -6.13 14.88 -0.72
N MET A 412 -5.37 14.31 0.23
CA MET A 412 -5.75 13.14 1.02
C MET A 412 -5.38 13.33 2.50
N VAL A 413 -6.27 12.92 3.39
CA VAL A 413 -6.10 12.96 4.84
C VAL A 413 -6.33 11.57 5.43
N LYS A 414 -5.38 11.12 6.25
CA LYS A 414 -5.52 9.89 7.05
C LYS A 414 -6.00 10.27 8.44
N LEU A 415 -7.24 9.92 8.74
CA LEU A 415 -7.91 10.21 9.98
C LEU A 415 -7.82 8.98 10.88
N LYS A 416 -7.19 9.09 12.05
CA LYS A 416 -6.92 7.94 12.94
C LYS A 416 -7.78 8.06 14.20
N PHE A 417 -8.42 6.96 14.57
CA PHE A 417 -9.19 6.88 15.80
C PHE A 417 -8.30 6.70 17.02
N VAL A 418 -8.81 7.09 18.18
CA VAL A 418 -8.08 7.06 19.46
C VAL A 418 -7.67 5.64 19.83
N THR A 419 -8.52 4.64 19.57
CA THR A 419 -8.23 3.21 19.78
C THR A 419 -6.91 2.77 19.14
N TYR A 420 -6.67 3.14 17.88
CA TYR A 420 -5.39 2.90 17.21
C TYR A 420 -4.26 3.75 17.77
N LYS A 421 -4.54 5.04 18.04
CA LYS A 421 -3.51 5.97 18.52
C LYS A 421 -2.93 5.54 19.86
N ILE A 422 -3.74 4.97 20.76
CA ILE A 422 -3.30 4.41 22.05
C ILE A 422 -2.21 3.37 21.82
N ARG A 423 -2.50 2.32 21.05
CA ARG A 423 -1.56 1.22 20.81
C ARG A 423 -0.27 1.71 20.14
N THR A 424 -0.42 2.51 19.10
CA THR A 424 0.68 2.92 18.22
C THR A 424 1.57 3.97 18.87
N PHE A 425 0.97 5.02 19.43
CA PHE A 425 1.69 6.20 19.88
C PHE A 425 1.87 6.21 21.40
N LEU A 426 0.88 5.81 22.19
CA LEU A 426 1.03 5.85 23.66
C LEU A 426 1.75 4.63 24.20
N ILE A 427 1.42 3.44 23.71
CA ILE A 427 2.04 2.19 24.14
C ILE A 427 3.36 2.00 23.40
N ARG A 428 3.33 1.60 22.12
CA ARG A 428 4.53 1.19 21.39
C ARG A 428 5.62 2.27 21.36
N ASN A 429 5.26 3.49 20.95
CA ASN A 429 6.25 4.55 20.83
C ASN A 429 6.66 5.13 22.20
N GLY A 430 5.80 5.01 23.22
CA GLY A 430 6.09 5.48 24.58
C GLY A 430 6.89 4.49 25.43
N LEU A 431 7.05 3.24 25.00
CA LEU A 431 7.82 2.22 25.72
C LEU A 431 9.24 2.67 26.07
N SER A 432 9.95 3.32 25.15
CA SER A 432 11.30 3.79 25.44
C SER A 432 11.31 4.81 26.58
N THR A 433 10.32 5.70 26.66
CA THR A 433 10.20 6.67 27.76
C THR A 433 9.85 5.96 29.07
N LEU A 434 8.95 4.98 29.04
CA LEU A 434 8.57 4.21 30.22
C LEU A 434 9.76 3.47 30.85
N PHE A 435 10.54 2.77 30.02
CA PHE A 435 11.64 1.93 30.51
C PHE A 435 12.93 2.70 30.81
N LYS A 436 13.21 3.81 30.09
CA LYS A 436 14.42 4.63 30.34
C LYS A 436 14.20 5.69 31.41
N ASP A 437 13.06 6.38 31.36
CA ASP A 437 12.84 7.61 32.14
C ASP A 437 11.81 7.41 33.27
N GLY A 438 11.11 6.28 33.27
CA GLY A 438 10.20 5.87 34.35
C GLY A 438 8.74 6.32 34.19
N LEU A 439 7.92 5.94 35.18
CA LEU A 439 6.46 6.12 35.15
C LEU A 439 6.03 7.58 35.04
N SER A 440 6.71 8.50 35.75
CA SER A 440 6.38 9.93 35.73
C SER A 440 6.64 10.58 34.36
N ALA A 441 7.77 10.25 33.74
CA ALA A 441 8.10 10.71 32.39
C ALA A 441 7.12 10.14 31.35
N TYR A 442 6.75 8.86 31.49
CA TYR A 442 5.75 8.22 30.63
C TYR A 442 4.37 8.90 30.75
N ARG A 443 3.95 9.24 31.96
CA ARG A 443 2.72 10.00 32.21
C ARG A 443 2.73 11.35 31.51
N THR A 444 3.80 12.10 31.69
CA THR A 444 3.98 13.40 31.02
C THR A 444 3.94 13.25 29.50
N TYR A 445 4.58 12.21 28.97
CA TYR A 445 4.58 11.90 27.54
C TYR A 445 3.16 11.64 27.01
N TYR A 446 2.41 10.70 27.60
CA TYR A 446 1.12 10.32 27.03
C TYR A 446 0.06 11.43 27.21
N LEU A 447 0.11 12.20 28.30
CA LEU A 447 -0.81 13.33 28.52
C LEU A 447 -0.61 14.40 27.44
N ARG A 448 0.65 14.75 27.17
CA ARG A 448 1.01 15.68 26.08
C ARG A 448 0.52 15.17 24.72
N GLN A 449 0.62 13.87 24.44
CA GLN A 449 0.10 13.31 23.18
C GLN A 449 -1.41 13.47 23.07
N MET A 450 -2.16 13.17 24.13
CA MET A 450 -3.62 13.32 24.15
C MET A 450 -4.07 14.78 24.02
N GLU A 451 -3.33 15.72 24.61
CA GLU A 451 -3.55 17.16 24.43
C GLU A 451 -3.34 17.58 22.97
N ILE A 452 -2.24 17.15 22.33
CA ILE A 452 -1.97 17.41 20.90
C ILE A 452 -3.10 16.87 20.01
N TRP A 453 -3.74 15.77 20.41
CA TRP A 453 -4.84 15.17 19.65
C TRP A 453 -6.19 15.85 19.88
N GLY A 454 -6.31 16.72 20.89
CA GLY A 454 -7.58 17.31 21.30
C GLY A 454 -8.53 16.31 21.96
N THR A 455 -8.00 15.25 22.61
CA THR A 455 -8.82 14.26 23.32
C THR A 455 -9.60 14.94 24.45
N SER A 456 -10.87 14.59 24.63
CA SER A 456 -11.77 15.12 25.65
C SER A 456 -11.26 14.88 27.06
N ALA A 457 -11.54 15.80 28.00
CA ALA A 457 -11.07 15.68 29.39
C ALA A 457 -11.54 14.38 30.07
N SER A 458 -12.77 13.93 29.77
CA SER A 458 -13.31 12.67 30.29
C SER A 458 -12.52 11.47 29.75
N LYS A 459 -12.27 11.44 28.43
CA LYS A 459 -11.50 10.36 27.81
C LYS A 459 -10.03 10.38 28.23
N GLN A 460 -9.43 11.55 28.41
CA GLN A 460 -8.07 11.67 28.97
C GLN A 460 -7.97 11.03 30.35
N LYS A 461 -8.95 11.26 31.23
CA LYS A 461 -8.97 10.67 32.58
C LYS A 461 -9.09 9.15 32.53
N GLU A 462 -9.97 8.63 31.68
CA GLU A 462 -10.15 7.20 31.45
C GLU A 462 -8.86 6.53 30.94
N LEU A 463 -8.26 7.11 29.90
CA LEU A 463 -7.04 6.58 29.28
C LEU A 463 -5.83 6.70 30.20
N ALA A 464 -5.70 7.80 30.96
CA ALA A 464 -4.61 7.96 31.92
C ALA A 464 -4.64 6.82 32.95
N LYS A 465 -5.82 6.52 33.52
CA LYS A 465 -5.97 5.40 34.46
C LYS A 465 -5.52 4.08 33.84
N MET A 466 -6.01 3.75 32.64
CA MET A 466 -5.65 2.51 31.95
C MET A 466 -4.14 2.43 31.64
N LEU A 467 -3.54 3.54 31.18
CA LEU A 467 -2.12 3.59 30.84
C LEU A 467 -1.21 3.53 32.07
N ASP A 468 -1.62 4.10 33.20
CA ASP A 468 -0.90 3.98 34.46
C ASP A 468 -0.89 2.52 34.95
N GLU A 469 -2.05 1.87 34.96
CA GLU A 469 -2.21 0.47 35.34
C GLU A 469 -1.40 -0.46 34.41
N TRP A 470 -1.51 -0.22 33.09
CA TRP A 470 -0.73 -0.95 32.08
C TRP A 470 0.78 -0.76 32.27
N ALA A 471 1.24 0.46 32.55
CA ALA A 471 2.66 0.76 32.71
C ALA A 471 3.27 0.07 33.94
N VAL A 472 2.52 0.00 35.05
CA VAL A 472 2.93 -0.76 36.24
C VAL A 472 2.97 -2.26 35.92
N TYR A 473 1.94 -2.78 35.26
CA TYR A 473 1.87 -4.19 34.86
C TYR A 473 3.06 -4.59 33.98
N ILE A 474 3.29 -3.89 32.87
CA ILE A 474 4.32 -4.29 31.90
C ILE A 474 5.74 -4.20 32.48
N ARG A 475 6.00 -3.24 33.37
CA ARG A 475 7.29 -3.16 34.09
C ARG A 475 7.48 -4.32 35.05
N ARG A 476 6.41 -4.77 35.72
CA ARG A 476 6.48 -5.95 36.59
C ARG A 476 6.76 -7.22 35.79
N GLU A 477 6.12 -7.38 34.64
CA GLU A 477 6.29 -8.59 33.81
C GLU A 477 7.64 -8.63 33.08
N CYS A 478 8.17 -7.48 32.63
CA CYS A 478 9.39 -7.42 31.82
C CYS A 478 10.66 -7.02 32.60
N GLY A 479 10.52 -6.64 33.88
CA GLY A 479 11.61 -6.05 34.66
C GLY A 479 12.04 -4.69 34.10
N ASP A 480 13.35 -4.42 34.13
CA ASP A 480 13.93 -3.17 33.60
C ASP A 480 14.33 -3.27 32.11
N ALA A 481 14.23 -4.44 31.50
CA ALA A 481 14.53 -4.62 30.09
C ALA A 481 13.33 -4.24 29.22
N GLN A 482 13.55 -3.37 28.24
CA GLN A 482 12.51 -3.02 27.29
C GLN A 482 12.05 -4.27 26.50
N PRO A 483 10.76 -4.62 26.50
CA PRO A 483 10.26 -5.79 25.80
C PRO A 483 10.38 -5.65 24.28
N SER A 484 10.54 -6.80 23.61
CA SER A 484 10.51 -6.90 22.16
C SER A 484 9.16 -6.46 21.59
N SER A 485 9.12 -6.09 20.30
CA SER A 485 7.88 -5.64 19.68
C SER A 485 6.76 -6.68 19.62
N SER A 486 7.09 -7.96 19.79
CA SER A 486 6.14 -9.06 19.81
C SER A 486 5.54 -9.35 21.19
N THR A 487 6.02 -8.69 22.26
CA THR A 487 5.61 -9.00 23.64
C THR A 487 4.51 -8.08 24.19
N TYR A 488 4.40 -6.84 23.69
CA TYR A 488 3.33 -5.89 24.04
C TYR A 488 2.16 -5.95 23.04
#